data_AF-A0A101JQJ2-F1
#
_entry.id   AF-A0A101JQJ2-F1
#
_cell.length_a   1.000
_cell.length_b   1.000
_cell.length_c   1.000
_cell.angle_alpha   90.00
_cell.angle_beta   90.00
_cell.angle_gamma   90.00
#
_symmetry.space_group_name_H-M   'P 1'
#
loop_
_entity.id
_entity.type
_entity.pdbx_description
1 polymer ?
#
loop_
_entity_poly.entity_id
_entity_poly.type
_entity_poly.pdbx_seq_one_letter_code
_entity_poly.pdbx_strand_id
1 'polypeptide(L)'
;MPSHGPKGTRARGGAGKPKVGKLVGAAVEAAAKKPKKRLPAPAVTRNNDLPEFTLRIKQKASYKKGPFQRKFNALKKLSDDGKLFKQANPLDKDPEITKAYRKRVRDAILAKYWPDGGRATPEGKAMANKLLERLRNTDADHVWDPQLGGADHASNLRLLDSHTNQDMGNEIWQQIKDLPDGTPIRIELVP
;
A
#
# COMPACT_ATOMS: atom_id res chain seq x y z
N MET A 1 -45.00 30.73 70.33
CA MET A 1 -44.91 29.39 70.95
C MET A 1 -44.14 28.44 70.01
N PRO A 2 -43.42 27.46 70.56
CA PRO A 2 -42.26 26.77 69.95
C PRO A 2 -42.57 25.36 69.41
N SER A 3 -41.61 24.75 68.69
CA SER A 3 -41.21 23.30 68.73
C SER A 3 -40.59 22.88 67.36
N HIS A 4 -39.25 22.78 67.23
CA HIS A 4 -38.40 21.55 67.32
C HIS A 4 -38.76 20.46 66.29
N GLY A 5 -38.02 20.20 65.20
CA GLY A 5 -36.65 19.63 65.02
C GLY A 5 -36.72 18.59 63.85
N PRO A 6 -35.67 17.85 63.41
CA PRO A 6 -34.23 17.89 63.72
C PRO A 6 -33.28 17.95 62.49
N LYS A 7 -31.98 17.96 62.80
CA LYS A 7 -30.77 18.08 61.96
C LYS A 7 -30.51 16.89 61.02
N GLY A 8 -29.96 17.17 59.84
CA GLY A 8 -29.34 16.19 58.94
C GLY A 8 -28.12 16.77 58.21
N THR A 9 -26.93 16.55 58.78
CA THR A 9 -25.60 16.83 58.19
C THR A 9 -25.27 15.86 57.05
N ARG A 10 -24.90 16.33 55.85
CA ARG A 10 -24.04 15.57 54.92
C ARG A 10 -23.12 16.46 54.08
N ALA A 11 -21.84 16.33 54.44
CA ALA A 11 -20.59 16.43 53.69
C ALA A 11 -20.53 17.18 52.34
N ARG A 12 -19.62 18.16 52.30
CA ARG A 12 -18.98 18.70 51.09
C ARG A 12 -18.27 17.56 50.34
N GLY A 13 -18.80 17.17 49.18
CA GLY A 13 -18.10 16.31 48.23
C GLY A 13 -17.03 17.12 47.50
N GLY A 14 -15.76 16.81 47.77
CA GLY A 14 -14.62 17.46 47.17
C GLY A 14 -14.58 17.31 45.66
N ALA A 15 -14.20 18.40 44.98
CA ALA A 15 -13.82 18.39 43.59
C ALA A 15 -12.70 17.37 43.35
N GLY A 16 -13.03 16.25 42.72
CA GLY A 16 -12.05 15.29 42.22
C GLY A 16 -11.20 15.96 41.15
N LYS A 17 -9.97 16.33 41.52
CA LYS A 17 -8.95 16.76 40.55
C LYS A 17 -8.83 15.67 39.47
N PRO A 18 -8.88 16.01 38.17
CA PRO A 18 -8.69 15.02 37.12
C PRO A 18 -7.31 14.36 37.27
N LYS A 19 -7.26 13.03 37.22
CA LYS A 19 -6.04 12.23 37.25
C LYS A 19 -5.26 12.40 35.93
N VAL A 20 -4.67 13.58 35.71
CA VAL A 20 -3.88 13.93 34.53
C VAL A 20 -2.70 12.96 34.34
N GLY A 21 -2.11 12.45 35.43
CA GLY A 21 -0.96 11.53 35.36
C GLY A 21 -1.25 10.15 34.76
N LYS A 22 -2.49 9.63 34.86
CA LYS A 22 -2.81 8.28 34.38
C LYS A 22 -3.04 8.22 32.87
N LEU A 23 -3.52 9.32 32.29
CA LEU A 23 -3.72 9.46 30.84
C LEU A 23 -2.40 9.66 30.09
N VAL A 24 -1.44 10.37 30.70
CA VAL A 24 -0.10 10.53 30.12
C VAL A 24 0.66 9.19 30.14
N GLY A 25 0.60 8.45 31.24
CA GLY A 25 1.24 7.12 31.33
C GLY A 25 0.72 6.13 30.28
N ALA A 26 -0.59 6.07 30.07
CA ALA A 26 -1.19 5.20 29.05
C ALA A 26 -0.86 5.65 27.61
N ALA A 27 -0.79 6.96 27.35
CA ALA A 27 -0.40 7.49 26.04
C ALA A 27 1.09 7.23 25.73
N VAL A 28 1.95 7.31 26.74
CA VAL A 28 3.40 7.02 26.60
C VAL A 28 3.64 5.51 26.46
N GLU A 29 2.92 4.65 27.18
CA GLU A 29 2.97 3.19 26.98
C GLU A 29 2.40 2.77 25.61
N ALA A 30 1.34 3.42 25.13
CA ALA A 30 0.78 3.18 23.80
C ALA A 30 1.71 3.66 22.67
N ALA A 31 2.49 4.72 22.91
CA ALA A 31 3.54 5.17 21.99
C ALA A 31 4.74 4.22 21.97
N ALA A 32 5.11 3.62 23.11
CA ALA A 32 6.19 2.63 23.21
C ALA A 32 5.83 1.26 22.61
N LYS A 33 4.53 0.92 22.52
CA LYS A 33 4.02 -0.31 21.90
C LYS A 33 3.81 -0.22 20.39
N LYS A 34 3.91 0.97 19.78
CA LYS A 34 3.88 1.07 18.31
C LYS A 34 5.22 0.57 17.77
N PRO A 35 5.23 -0.39 16.81
CA PRO A 35 6.47 -0.78 16.17
C PRO A 35 7.10 0.48 15.54
N LYS A 36 8.35 0.78 15.91
CA LYS A 36 9.12 1.87 15.31
C LYS A 36 9.08 1.66 13.79
N LYS A 37 8.39 2.54 13.06
CA LYS A 37 8.38 2.52 11.59
C LYS A 37 9.85 2.61 11.17
N ARG A 38 10.40 1.54 10.56
CA ARG A 38 11.79 1.55 10.11
C ARG A 38 11.94 2.72 9.14
N LEU A 39 12.91 3.60 9.41
CA LEU A 39 13.22 4.69 8.50
C LEU A 39 13.58 4.10 7.13
N PRO A 40 13.08 4.67 6.03
CA PRO A 40 13.43 4.18 4.70
C PRO A 40 14.93 4.28 4.48
N ALA A 41 15.48 3.30 3.77
CA ALA A 41 16.85 3.38 3.30
C ALA A 41 16.96 4.48 2.22
N PRO A 42 18.11 5.17 2.11
CA PRO A 42 18.31 6.15 1.06
C PRO A 42 18.17 5.48 -0.32
N ALA A 43 17.56 6.20 -1.26
CA ALA A 43 17.47 5.71 -2.63
C ALA A 43 18.88 5.55 -3.22
N VAL A 44 19.15 4.36 -3.75
CA VAL A 44 20.36 4.05 -4.50
C VAL A 44 20.12 4.17 -6.00
N THR A 45 21.20 4.33 -6.74
CA THR A 45 21.23 4.32 -8.21
C THR A 45 21.84 3.02 -8.72
N ARG A 46 21.60 2.68 -9.99
CA ARG A 46 22.28 1.58 -10.66
C ARG A 46 23.79 1.75 -10.58
N ASN A 47 24.50 0.72 -10.14
CA ASN A 47 25.95 0.66 -10.11
C ASN A 47 26.44 -0.33 -11.17
N ASN A 48 26.95 0.18 -12.29
CA ASN A 48 27.42 -0.66 -13.40
C ASN A 48 28.76 -1.36 -13.13
N ASP A 49 29.43 -1.07 -12.01
CA ASP A 49 30.66 -1.76 -11.61
C ASP A 49 30.37 -3.11 -10.94
N LEU A 50 29.11 -3.35 -10.54
CA LEU A 50 28.66 -4.62 -9.99
C LEU A 50 28.26 -5.60 -11.10
N PRO A 51 28.48 -6.92 -10.89
CA PRO A 51 28.05 -7.92 -11.85
C PRO A 51 26.53 -7.89 -12.03
N GLU A 52 26.07 -7.94 -13.27
CA GLU A 52 24.65 -8.00 -13.58
C GLU A 52 24.05 -9.33 -13.11
N PHE A 53 22.94 -9.23 -12.38
CA PHE A 53 22.21 -10.38 -11.85
C PHE A 53 21.01 -10.72 -12.72
N THR A 54 20.90 -11.97 -13.14
CA THR A 54 19.75 -12.49 -13.88
C THR A 54 18.65 -12.96 -12.93
N LEU A 55 17.59 -12.17 -12.82
CA LEU A 55 16.38 -12.49 -12.08
C LEU A 55 15.44 -13.32 -12.95
N ARG A 56 15.09 -14.50 -12.42
CA ARG A 56 14.26 -15.49 -13.11
C ARG A 56 12.83 -15.44 -12.58
N ILE A 57 11.88 -15.08 -13.43
CA ILE A 57 10.46 -15.03 -13.09
C ILE A 57 9.77 -16.28 -13.64
N LYS A 58 9.12 -17.06 -12.77
CA LYS A 58 8.37 -18.24 -13.16
C LYS A 58 6.94 -17.89 -13.58
N GLN A 59 6.47 -18.48 -14.68
CA GLN A 59 5.05 -18.41 -15.05
C GLN A 59 4.25 -19.51 -14.34
N LYS A 60 3.69 -19.21 -13.17
CA LYS A 60 2.89 -20.17 -12.40
C LYS A 60 1.50 -20.38 -13.01
N ALA A 61 0.99 -21.60 -12.93
CA ALA A 61 -0.37 -21.94 -13.41
C ALA A 61 -1.49 -21.17 -12.68
N SER A 62 -1.24 -20.74 -11.44
CA SER A 62 -2.16 -19.92 -10.65
C SER A 62 -2.29 -18.48 -11.17
N TYR A 63 -1.35 -18.01 -11.99
CA TYR A 63 -1.36 -16.64 -12.49
C TYR A 63 -2.39 -16.45 -13.59
N LYS A 64 -3.10 -15.32 -13.53
CA LYS A 64 -3.90 -14.88 -14.67
C LYS A 64 -2.96 -14.45 -15.80
N LYS A 65 -2.99 -15.17 -16.92
CA LYS A 65 -2.09 -14.98 -18.08
C LYS A 65 -1.97 -13.51 -18.50
N GLY A 66 -3.09 -12.80 -18.68
CA GLY A 66 -3.08 -11.41 -19.15
C GLY A 66 -2.38 -10.43 -18.20
N PRO A 67 -2.78 -10.34 -16.92
CA PRO A 67 -2.07 -9.54 -15.90
C PRO A 67 -0.58 -9.87 -15.78
N PHE A 68 -0.24 -11.16 -15.69
CA PHE A 68 1.14 -11.62 -15.63
C PHE A 68 1.95 -11.12 -16.82
N GLN A 69 1.51 -11.41 -18.05
CA GLN A 69 2.22 -11.05 -19.26
C GLN A 69 2.47 -9.55 -19.37
N ARG A 70 1.50 -8.71 -18.97
CA ARG A 70 1.68 -7.26 -18.99
C ARG A 70 2.76 -6.79 -18.02
N LYS A 71 2.76 -7.30 -16.78
CA LYS A 71 3.78 -6.94 -15.78
C LYS A 71 5.15 -7.47 -16.20
N PHE A 72 5.22 -8.73 -16.61
CA PHE A 72 6.44 -9.34 -17.12
C PHE A 72 7.01 -8.57 -18.31
N ASN A 73 6.22 -8.28 -19.34
CA ASN A 73 6.69 -7.54 -20.52
C ASN A 73 7.18 -6.13 -20.17
N ALA A 74 6.54 -5.45 -19.22
CA ALA A 74 7.00 -4.14 -18.75
C ALA A 74 8.36 -4.23 -18.05
N LEU A 75 8.53 -5.20 -17.14
CA LEU A 75 9.81 -5.46 -16.48
C LEU A 75 10.88 -5.90 -17.48
N LYS A 76 10.54 -6.75 -18.45
CA LYS A 76 11.45 -7.19 -19.51
C LYS A 76 11.92 -6.02 -20.37
N LYS A 77 11.02 -5.11 -20.74
CA LYS A 77 11.40 -3.90 -21.48
C LYS A 77 12.34 -3.01 -20.65
N LEU A 78 12.06 -2.80 -19.36
CA LEU A 78 12.94 -2.02 -18.49
C LEU A 78 14.31 -2.69 -18.29
N SER A 79 14.32 -4.02 -18.25
CA SER A 79 15.54 -4.83 -18.23
C SER A 79 16.35 -4.64 -19.51
N ASP A 80 15.71 -4.71 -20.68
CA ASP A 80 16.36 -4.55 -21.98
C ASP A 80 16.90 -3.13 -22.17
N ASP A 81 16.21 -2.13 -21.62
CA ASP A 81 16.66 -0.74 -21.56
C ASP A 81 17.79 -0.50 -20.53
N GLY A 82 18.21 -1.51 -19.75
CA GLY A 82 19.25 -1.37 -18.73
C GLY A 82 18.84 -0.52 -17.52
N LYS A 83 17.54 -0.40 -17.24
CA LYS A 83 17.01 0.50 -16.20
C LYS A 83 16.84 -0.16 -14.82
N LEU A 84 16.83 -1.49 -14.76
CA LEU A 84 16.57 -2.21 -13.51
C LEU A 84 17.84 -2.36 -12.68
N PHE A 85 17.68 -2.19 -11.37
CA PHE A 85 18.74 -2.41 -10.38
C PHE A 85 18.13 -2.66 -9.00
N LYS A 86 18.85 -3.30 -8.08
CA LYS A 86 18.38 -3.52 -6.72
C LYS A 86 18.29 -2.19 -5.95
N GLN A 87 17.10 -1.86 -5.44
CA GLN A 87 16.89 -0.73 -4.55
C GLN A 87 17.15 -1.11 -3.08
N ALA A 88 17.57 -0.14 -2.28
CA ALA A 88 17.81 -0.31 -0.86
C ALA A 88 16.49 -0.60 -0.10
N ASN A 89 16.58 -1.36 0.99
CA ASN A 89 15.43 -1.69 1.84
C ASN A 89 15.68 -1.29 3.30
N PRO A 90 14.64 -0.83 4.03
CA PRO A 90 13.22 -0.76 3.63
C PRO A 90 12.93 0.38 2.65
N LEU A 91 12.04 0.12 1.69
CA LEU A 91 11.59 1.11 0.70
C LEU A 91 10.71 2.19 1.34
N ASP A 92 10.87 3.44 0.88
CA ASP A 92 9.92 4.50 1.17
C ASP A 92 8.70 4.36 0.25
N LYS A 93 7.65 3.70 0.75
CA LYS A 93 6.37 3.58 0.05
C LYS A 93 5.32 4.40 0.80
N ASP A 94 4.68 5.32 0.10
CA ASP A 94 3.53 6.05 0.61
C ASP A 94 2.23 5.30 0.27
N PRO A 95 1.57 4.67 1.27
CA PRO A 95 0.31 3.97 1.04
C PRO A 95 -0.81 4.91 0.54
N GLU A 96 -0.72 6.21 0.81
CA GLU A 96 -1.73 7.16 0.33
C GLU A 96 -1.70 7.33 -1.20
N ILE A 97 -0.57 7.09 -1.88
CA ILE A 97 -0.48 7.16 -3.34
C ILE A 97 -1.37 6.08 -3.99
N THR A 98 -1.23 4.83 -3.55
CA THR A 98 -2.04 3.70 -4.05
C THR A 98 -3.52 3.88 -3.72
N LYS A 99 -3.84 4.35 -2.50
CA LYS A 99 -5.20 4.63 -2.05
C LYS A 99 -5.85 5.77 -2.82
N ALA A 100 -5.14 6.87 -3.04
CA ALA A 100 -5.61 8.01 -3.83
C ALA A 100 -5.82 7.63 -5.30
N TYR A 101 -4.96 6.79 -5.87
CA TYR A 101 -5.17 6.24 -7.21
C TYR A 101 -6.44 5.39 -7.28
N ARG A 102 -6.65 4.45 -6.34
CA ARG A 102 -7.88 3.64 -6.29
C ARG A 102 -9.14 4.49 -6.14
N LYS A 103 -9.07 5.53 -5.30
CA LYS A 103 -10.17 6.49 -5.13
C LYS A 103 -10.50 7.19 -6.45
N ARG A 104 -9.49 7.71 -7.17
CA ARG A 104 -9.70 8.35 -8.49
C ARG A 104 -10.36 7.41 -9.50
N VAL A 105 -9.96 6.14 -9.53
CA VAL A 105 -10.61 5.15 -10.42
C VAL A 105 -12.07 4.93 -10.02
N ARG A 106 -12.35 4.78 -8.72
CA ARG A 106 -13.74 4.67 -8.22
C ARG A 106 -14.57 5.89 -8.62
N ASP A 107 -14.05 7.08 -8.38
CA ASP A 107 -14.74 8.34 -8.66
C ASP A 107 -15.02 8.48 -10.17
N ALA A 108 -14.09 8.08 -11.02
CA ALA A 108 -14.27 8.07 -12.48
C ALA A 108 -15.35 7.07 -12.94
N ILE A 109 -15.45 5.89 -12.31
CA ILE A 109 -16.52 4.92 -12.59
C ILE A 109 -17.88 5.53 -12.24
N LEU A 110 -18.00 6.10 -11.04
CA LEU A 110 -19.25 6.71 -10.57
C LEU A 110 -19.64 7.91 -11.44
N ALA A 111 -18.71 8.83 -11.72
CA ALA A 111 -18.99 9.99 -12.57
C ALA A 111 -19.50 9.60 -13.97
N LYS A 112 -19.02 8.49 -14.52
CA LYS A 112 -19.41 8.03 -15.86
C LYS A 112 -20.73 7.25 -15.89
N TYR A 113 -20.96 6.38 -14.91
CA TYR A 113 -22.04 5.38 -14.98
C TYR A 113 -23.12 5.57 -13.92
N TRP A 114 -22.82 6.33 -12.87
CA TRP A 114 -23.75 6.67 -11.79
C TRP A 114 -23.59 8.14 -11.37
N PRO A 115 -23.80 9.09 -12.29
CA PRO A 115 -23.69 10.51 -11.96
C PRO A 115 -24.81 10.94 -11.00
N ASP A 116 -24.52 11.97 -10.22
CA ASP A 116 -25.47 12.58 -9.29
C ASP A 116 -26.68 13.21 -10.03
N GLY A 117 -27.75 13.51 -9.27
CA GLY A 117 -28.91 14.22 -9.79
C GLY A 117 -29.89 13.35 -10.60
N GLY A 118 -29.95 12.04 -10.31
CA GLY A 118 -30.98 11.15 -10.85
C GLY A 118 -30.78 10.71 -12.31
N ARG A 119 -29.64 11.02 -12.93
CA ARG A 119 -29.38 10.76 -14.36
C ARG A 119 -28.86 9.35 -14.67
N ALA A 120 -28.61 8.53 -13.65
CA ALA A 120 -28.09 7.18 -13.82
C ALA A 120 -29.19 6.21 -14.29
N THR A 121 -29.02 5.59 -15.47
CA THR A 121 -29.92 4.55 -15.97
C THR A 121 -29.71 3.22 -15.22
N PRO A 122 -30.69 2.29 -15.23
CA PRO A 122 -30.51 0.95 -14.66
C PRO A 122 -29.27 0.22 -15.21
N GLU A 123 -29.02 0.31 -16.50
CA GLU A 123 -27.86 -0.28 -17.17
C GLU A 123 -26.55 0.38 -16.72
N GLY A 124 -26.56 1.71 -16.57
CA GLY A 124 -25.43 2.46 -16.01
C GLY A 124 -25.08 2.00 -14.61
N LYS A 125 -26.08 1.88 -13.72
CA LYS A 125 -25.89 1.37 -12.35
C LYS A 125 -25.36 -0.06 -12.33
N ALA A 126 -25.90 -0.94 -13.18
CA ALA A 126 -25.41 -2.31 -13.31
C ALA A 126 -23.94 -2.36 -13.77
N MET A 127 -23.56 -1.51 -14.73
CA MET A 127 -22.18 -1.40 -15.19
C MET A 127 -21.26 -0.84 -14.10
N ALA A 128 -21.69 0.19 -13.37
CA ALA A 128 -20.96 0.76 -12.24
C ALA A 128 -20.67 -0.32 -11.18
N ASN A 129 -21.69 -1.05 -10.75
CA ASN A 129 -21.56 -2.14 -9.77
C ASN A 129 -20.55 -3.20 -10.23
N LYS A 130 -20.66 -3.66 -11.49
CA LYS A 130 -19.71 -4.62 -12.08
C LYS A 130 -18.27 -4.11 -12.08
N LEU A 131 -18.05 -2.84 -12.38
CA LEU A 131 -16.71 -2.23 -12.38
C LEU A 131 -16.17 -2.03 -10.96
N LEU A 132 -17.01 -1.62 -10.01
CA LEU A 132 -16.64 -1.47 -8.61
C LEU A 132 -16.29 -2.83 -7.98
N GLU A 133 -17.00 -3.89 -8.34
CA GLU A 133 -16.68 -5.25 -7.90
C GLU A 133 -15.34 -5.73 -8.48
N ARG A 134 -15.05 -5.44 -9.75
CA ARG A 134 -13.72 -5.67 -10.32
C ARG A 134 -12.63 -4.88 -9.61
N LEU A 135 -12.90 -3.62 -9.24
CA LEU A 135 -11.96 -2.79 -8.49
C LEU A 135 -11.67 -3.37 -7.09
N ARG A 136 -12.66 -4.01 -6.45
CA ARG A 136 -12.45 -4.71 -5.17
C ARG A 136 -11.50 -5.90 -5.29
N ASN A 137 -11.52 -6.59 -6.43
CA ASN A 137 -10.70 -7.78 -6.70
C ASN A 137 -9.38 -7.48 -7.43
N THR A 138 -8.96 -6.22 -7.46
CA THR A 138 -7.69 -5.78 -8.04
C THR A 138 -6.98 -4.87 -7.05
N ASP A 139 -5.65 -4.83 -7.08
CA ASP A 139 -4.82 -3.88 -6.34
C ASP A 139 -4.27 -2.82 -7.28
N ALA A 140 -4.06 -1.61 -6.74
CA ALA A 140 -3.27 -0.61 -7.44
C ALA A 140 -1.81 -0.84 -7.06
N ASP A 141 -1.01 -1.26 -8.04
CA ASP A 141 0.41 -1.46 -7.79
C ASP A 141 1.25 -1.01 -8.98
N HIS A 142 2.54 -0.90 -8.70
CA HIS A 142 3.55 -0.37 -9.57
C HIS A 142 3.85 -1.34 -10.72
N VAL A 143 3.86 -0.80 -11.94
CA VAL A 143 4.25 -1.52 -13.15
C VAL A 143 5.76 -1.77 -13.14
N TRP A 144 6.54 -0.74 -12.82
CA TRP A 144 7.94 -0.86 -12.46
C TRP A 144 8.06 -1.08 -10.97
N ASP A 145 8.45 -2.29 -10.56
CA ASP A 145 8.59 -2.64 -9.15
C ASP A 145 9.57 -1.69 -8.42
N PRO A 146 9.17 -1.07 -7.29
CA PRO A 146 10.05 -0.18 -6.53
C PRO A 146 11.33 -0.86 -6.02
N GLN A 147 11.30 -2.19 -5.79
CA GLN A 147 12.51 -2.95 -5.43
C GLN A 147 13.54 -2.98 -6.56
N LEU A 148 13.11 -2.69 -7.79
CA LEU A 148 13.92 -2.69 -9.00
C LEU A 148 14.19 -1.27 -9.53
N GLY A 149 14.03 -0.24 -8.69
CA GLY A 149 14.27 1.16 -9.04
C GLY A 149 13.04 1.94 -9.51
N GLY A 150 11.84 1.36 -9.44
CA GLY A 150 10.61 2.02 -9.84
C GLY A 150 10.20 3.16 -8.91
N ALA A 151 9.78 4.28 -9.49
CA ALA A 151 9.28 5.41 -8.71
C ALA A 151 7.94 5.08 -8.02
N ASP A 152 7.82 5.47 -6.75
CA ASP A 152 6.57 5.43 -5.99
C ASP A 152 5.70 6.64 -6.39
N HIS A 153 5.08 6.56 -7.56
CA HIS A 153 4.30 7.63 -8.14
C HIS A 153 3.06 7.10 -8.86
N ALA A 154 1.99 7.88 -8.86
CA ALA A 154 0.71 7.48 -9.44
C ALA A 154 0.78 7.13 -10.93
N SER A 155 1.72 7.70 -11.69
CA SER A 155 1.92 7.36 -13.11
C SER A 155 2.52 5.97 -13.32
N ASN A 156 3.17 5.40 -12.30
CA ASN A 156 3.69 4.05 -12.31
C ASN A 156 2.65 3.03 -11.80
N LEU A 157 1.48 3.47 -11.32
CA LEU A 157 0.44 2.56 -10.83
C LEU A 157 -0.46 2.03 -11.94
N ARG A 158 -0.89 0.78 -11.78
CA ARG A 158 -1.94 0.17 -12.59
C ARG A 158 -2.76 -0.80 -11.76
N LEU A 159 -4.02 -1.00 -12.16
CA LEU A 159 -4.85 -2.04 -11.54
C LEU A 159 -4.40 -3.42 -12.03
N LEU A 160 -3.99 -4.26 -11.09
CA LEU A 160 -3.48 -5.61 -11.31
C LEU A 160 -4.21 -6.61 -10.41
N ASP A 161 -4.18 -7.88 -10.80
CA ASP A 161 -4.69 -8.97 -9.98
C ASP A 161 -3.81 -9.12 -8.72
N SER A 162 -4.43 -9.02 -7.54
CA SER A 162 -3.75 -8.99 -6.24
C SER A 162 -2.84 -10.19 -6.02
N HIS A 163 -3.34 -11.40 -6.29
CA HIS A 163 -2.60 -12.64 -6.06
C HIS A 163 -1.35 -12.72 -6.95
N THR A 164 -1.54 -12.54 -8.27
CA THR A 164 -0.43 -12.57 -9.23
C THR A 164 0.62 -11.53 -8.88
N ASN A 165 0.19 -10.35 -8.45
CA ASN A 165 1.08 -9.25 -8.12
C ASN A 165 1.93 -9.50 -6.86
N GLN A 166 1.30 -9.92 -5.77
CA GLN A 166 1.98 -10.16 -4.48
C GLN A 166 2.96 -11.33 -4.58
N ASP A 167 2.57 -12.40 -5.27
CA ASP A 167 3.41 -13.58 -5.41
C ASP A 167 4.63 -13.30 -6.30
N MET A 168 4.47 -12.57 -7.41
CA MET A 168 5.60 -12.11 -8.22
C MET A 168 6.55 -11.18 -7.44
N GLY A 169 6.01 -10.23 -6.67
CA GLY A 169 6.82 -9.31 -5.87
C GLY A 169 7.62 -10.05 -4.79
N ASN A 170 7.02 -11.04 -4.13
CA ASN A 170 7.73 -11.89 -3.20
C ASN A 170 8.81 -12.73 -3.89
N GLU A 171 8.52 -13.32 -5.05
CA GLU A 171 9.49 -14.10 -5.82
C GLU A 171 10.70 -13.26 -6.26
N ILE A 172 10.47 -12.01 -6.69
CA ILE A 172 11.53 -11.03 -6.98
C ILE A 172 12.36 -10.77 -5.74
N TRP A 173 11.72 -10.43 -4.63
CA TRP A 173 12.41 -10.11 -3.37
C TRP A 173 13.30 -11.24 -2.88
N GLN A 174 12.80 -12.48 -2.88
CA GLN A 174 13.58 -13.64 -2.41
C GLN A 174 14.87 -13.86 -3.20
N GLN A 175 14.90 -13.49 -4.48
CA GLN A 175 16.08 -13.62 -5.33
C GLN A 175 17.09 -12.48 -5.15
N ILE A 176 16.62 -11.25 -4.86
CA ILE A 176 17.49 -10.06 -4.84
C ILE A 176 17.87 -9.58 -3.45
N LYS A 177 17.20 -10.06 -2.39
CA LYS A 177 17.34 -9.52 -1.03
C LYS A 177 18.78 -9.47 -0.52
N ASP A 178 19.59 -10.45 -0.91
CA ASP A 178 20.98 -10.61 -0.43
C ASP A 178 22.01 -10.01 -1.40
N LEU A 179 21.60 -9.45 -2.55
CA LEU A 179 22.53 -8.77 -3.47
C LEU A 179 22.94 -7.41 -2.92
N PRO A 180 24.09 -6.83 -3.31
CA PRO A 180 24.41 -5.45 -2.98
C PRO A 180 23.38 -4.47 -3.54
N ASP A 181 23.13 -3.37 -2.83
CA ASP A 181 22.27 -2.30 -3.35
C ASP A 181 22.91 -1.66 -4.60
N GLY A 182 22.09 -1.30 -5.59
CA GLY A 182 22.56 -0.79 -6.88
C GLY A 182 22.92 -1.88 -7.90
N THR A 183 22.91 -3.17 -7.53
CA THR A 183 23.22 -4.28 -8.43
C THR A 183 22.34 -4.22 -9.69
N PRO A 184 22.92 -4.20 -10.91
CA PRO A 184 22.18 -4.28 -12.16
C PRO A 184 21.34 -5.55 -12.26
N ILE A 185 20.10 -5.45 -12.75
CA ILE A 185 19.19 -6.60 -12.84
C ILE A 185 18.75 -6.82 -14.29
N ARG A 186 18.83 -8.07 -14.73
CA ARG A 186 18.27 -8.56 -15.99
C ARG A 186 17.12 -9.53 -15.73
N ILE A 187 16.04 -9.44 -16.49
CA ILE A 187 14.82 -10.25 -16.31
C ILE A 187 14.76 -11.36 -17.35
N GLU A 188 14.54 -12.60 -16.90
CA GLU A 188 14.28 -13.75 -17.76
C GLU A 188 13.00 -14.49 -17.35
N LEU A 189 12.26 -14.97 -18.34
CA LEU A 189 11.12 -15.86 -18.12
C LEU A 189 11.61 -17.28 -17.96
N VAL A 190 11.15 -17.97 -16.92
CA VAL A 190 11.30 -19.41 -16.78
C VAL A 190 9.91 -20.05 -17.00
N PRO A 191 9.78 -20.97 -17.96
CA PRO A 191 8.54 -21.70 -18.18
C PRO A 191 8.14 -22.59 -17.00
#